data_AF-A0A2V3U5N3-F1
#
_entry.id   AF-A0A2V3U5N3-F1
#
_cell.length_a   1.000
_cell.length_b   1.000
_cell.length_c   1.000
_cell.angle_alpha   90.00
_cell.angle_beta   90.00
_cell.angle_gamma   90.00
#
_symmetry.space_group_name_H-M   'P 1'
#
loop_
_entity.id
_entity.type
_entity.pdbx_description
1 polymer ?
#
loop_
_entity_poly.entity_id
_entity_poly.type
_entity_poly.pdbx_seq_one_letter_code
_entity_poly.pdbx_strand_id
1 'polypeptide(L)'
;MAGSVNKVILVGNLGRDPETRRLGSGDPVVNLRIATSETWRDKATGERRERTEWHSVVIFNENLAKIAEQYLRKGSKVYVEGQLQTRKWQDKDGQERYTTEVVLQRFRGELTILDSRGGGEGGAAIEDDSYGGSRGGDFGRASPMERTTTASDRRPAPSGGSKYASDLDDDIPF
;
A
#
# COMPACT_ATOMS: atom_id res chain seq x y z
N MET A 1 -20.05 27.69 -20.61
CA MET A 1 -18.93 26.98 -19.94
C MET A 1 -19.50 25.81 -19.15
N ALA A 2 -19.00 24.59 -19.36
CA ALA A 2 -19.33 23.46 -18.48
C ALA A 2 -18.40 23.54 -17.26
N GLY A 3 -18.93 24.04 -16.13
CA GLY A 3 -18.13 24.46 -14.97
C GLY A 3 -18.24 23.54 -13.75
N SER A 4 -18.27 22.22 -13.93
CA SER A 4 -18.29 21.27 -12.82
C SER A 4 -17.17 20.24 -12.92
N VAL A 5 -16.70 19.77 -11.76
CA VAL A 5 -15.68 18.73 -11.64
C VAL A 5 -16.28 17.58 -10.85
N ASN A 6 -16.21 16.37 -11.43
CA ASN A 6 -16.52 15.13 -10.76
C ASN A 6 -15.28 14.23 -10.89
N LYS A 7 -14.54 14.12 -9.78
CA LYS A 7 -13.31 13.33 -9.69
C LYS A 7 -13.32 12.59 -8.36
N VAL A 8 -13.04 11.30 -8.40
CA VAL A 8 -12.82 10.45 -7.23
C VAL A 8 -11.42 9.89 -7.32
N ILE A 9 -10.67 9.98 -6.23
CA ILE A 9 -9.35 9.37 -6.09
C ILE A 9 -9.42 8.40 -4.92
N LEU A 10 -9.03 7.15 -5.14
CA LEU A 10 -8.94 6.12 -4.12
C LEU A 10 -7.56 5.49 -4.13
N VAL A 11 -7.03 5.27 -2.93
CA VAL A 11 -5.91 4.35 -2.71
C VAL A 11 -6.37 3.32 -1.70
N GLY A 12 -6.40 2.05 -2.11
CA GLY A 12 -6.95 1.00 -1.27
C GLY A 12 -6.56 -0.39 -1.75
N ASN A 13 -7.13 -1.40 -1.10
CA ASN A 13 -6.87 -2.80 -1.40
C ASN A 13 -8.12 -3.49 -1.94
N LEU A 14 -7.96 -4.39 -2.90
CA LEU A 14 -9.07 -5.21 -3.40
C LEU A 14 -9.55 -6.18 -2.32
N GLY A 15 -10.86 -6.17 -2.00
CA GLY A 15 -11.45 -7.11 -1.05
C GLY A 15 -11.70 -8.51 -1.61
N ARG A 16 -11.80 -8.61 -2.93
CA ARG A 16 -11.98 -9.85 -3.69
C ARG A 16 -11.36 -9.71 -5.08
N ASP A 17 -11.21 -10.82 -5.78
CA ASP A 17 -10.69 -10.83 -7.14
C ASP A 17 -11.56 -9.97 -8.08
N PRO A 18 -10.96 -9.38 -9.13
CA PRO A 18 -11.71 -8.62 -10.13
C PRO A 18 -12.81 -9.46 -10.79
N GLU A 19 -14.01 -8.91 -10.89
CA GLU A 19 -15.12 -9.53 -11.61
C GLU A 19 -15.18 -8.99 -13.05
N THR A 20 -14.78 -9.81 -14.02
CA THR A 20 -14.78 -9.43 -15.44
C THR A 20 -16.04 -9.95 -16.14
N ARG A 21 -16.71 -9.07 -16.89
CA ARG A 21 -17.82 -9.42 -17.78
C ARG A 21 -17.56 -8.85 -19.16
N ARG A 22 -17.90 -9.60 -20.21
CA ARG A 22 -17.83 -9.10 -21.59
C ARG A 22 -19.20 -8.62 -22.03
N LEU A 23 -19.26 -7.41 -22.58
CA LEU A 23 -20.47 -6.89 -23.21
C LEU A 23 -20.72 -7.61 -24.54
N GLY A 24 -21.92 -7.48 -25.11
CA GLY A 24 -22.25 -8.06 -26.42
C GLY A 24 -21.37 -7.56 -27.57
N SER A 25 -20.68 -6.42 -27.40
CA SER A 25 -19.66 -5.90 -28.31
C SER A 25 -18.31 -6.59 -28.21
N GLY A 26 -18.07 -7.42 -27.19
CA GLY A 26 -16.79 -8.04 -26.87
C GLY A 26 -15.93 -7.24 -25.88
N ASP A 27 -16.30 -5.99 -25.59
CA ASP A 27 -15.55 -5.11 -24.70
C ASP A 27 -15.60 -5.64 -23.25
N PRO A 28 -14.45 -5.74 -22.56
CA PRO A 28 -14.41 -6.14 -21.17
C PRO A 28 -14.87 -5.00 -20.25
N VAL A 29 -15.67 -5.34 -19.25
CA VAL A 29 -16.06 -4.49 -18.14
C VAL A 29 -15.62 -5.17 -16.86
N VAL A 30 -14.83 -4.47 -16.05
CA VAL A 30 -14.30 -5.00 -14.79
C VAL A 30 -14.93 -4.30 -13.60
N ASN A 31 -15.46 -5.08 -12.67
CA ASN A 31 -16.00 -4.63 -11.40
C ASN A 31 -14.98 -4.93 -10.30
N LEU A 32 -14.57 -3.90 -9.55
CA LEU A 32 -13.68 -4.01 -8.40
C LEU A 32 -14.40 -3.63 -7.10
N ARG A 33 -13.98 -4.25 -6.00
CA ARG A 33 -14.39 -3.88 -4.64
C ARG A 33 -13.18 -3.45 -3.85
N ILE A 34 -13.06 -2.14 -3.57
CA ILE A 34 -11.89 -1.55 -2.91
C ILE A 34 -12.22 -1.16 -1.48
N ALA A 35 -11.39 -1.58 -0.52
CA ALA A 35 -11.43 -1.14 0.86
C ALA A 35 -10.49 0.04 1.10
N THR A 36 -10.97 1.04 1.86
CA THR A 36 -10.14 2.10 2.45
C THR A 36 -10.45 2.18 3.95
N SER A 37 -9.42 2.25 4.79
CA SER A 37 -9.60 2.21 6.25
C SER A 37 -9.04 3.47 6.89
N GLU A 38 -9.78 4.02 7.86
CA GLU A 38 -9.37 5.13 8.70
C GLU A 38 -9.28 4.65 10.15
N THR A 39 -8.21 5.04 10.86
CA THR A 39 -8.03 4.76 12.28
C THR A 39 -8.00 6.09 13.04
N TRP A 40 -8.78 6.20 14.11
CA TRP A 40 -8.76 7.37 14.99
C TRP A 40 -8.87 6.95 16.45
N ARG A 41 -8.58 7.88 17.37
CA ARG A 41 -8.80 7.68 18.80
C ARG A 41 -10.11 8.35 19.21
N ASP A 42 -11.00 7.60 19.84
CA ASP A 42 -12.27 8.14 20.36
C ASP A 42 -11.98 9.13 21.49
N LYS A 43 -12.57 10.33 21.42
CA LYS A 43 -12.29 11.40 22.38
C LYS A 43 -12.97 11.19 23.73
N ALA A 44 -14.06 10.41 23.78
CA ALA A 44 -14.80 10.15 25.01
C ALA A 44 -14.23 8.94 25.76
N THR A 45 -13.89 7.86 25.05
CA THR A 45 -13.38 6.62 25.67
C THR A 45 -11.87 6.51 25.66
N GLY A 46 -11.17 7.25 24.80
CA GLY A 46 -9.73 7.15 24.62
C GLY A 46 -9.29 5.90 23.86
N GLU A 47 -10.21 5.08 23.37
CA GLU A 47 -9.93 3.84 22.64
C GLU A 47 -9.58 4.10 21.17
N ARG A 48 -8.76 3.22 20.59
CA ARG A 48 -8.47 3.23 19.16
C ARG A 48 -9.64 2.59 18.41
N ARG A 49 -10.22 3.30 17.45
CA ARG A 49 -11.29 2.83 16.56
C ARG A 49 -10.80 2.78 15.12
N GLU A 50 -11.42 1.90 14.33
CA GLU A 50 -11.14 1.71 12.92
C GLU A 50 -12.48 1.66 12.15
N ARG A 51 -12.52 2.30 10.98
CA ARG A 51 -13.64 2.25 10.05
C ARG A 51 -13.13 1.92 8.67
N THR A 52 -13.68 0.87 8.08
CA THR A 52 -13.40 0.48 6.70
C THR A 52 -14.59 0.84 5.83
N GLU A 53 -14.32 1.64 4.80
CA GLU A 53 -15.27 1.97 3.74
C GLU A 53 -15.02 1.11 2.51
N TRP A 54 -16.11 0.76 1.84
CA TRP A 54 -16.08 -0.16 0.72
C TRP A 54 -16.65 0.46 -0.56
N HIS A 55 -15.81 0.57 -1.56
CA HIS A 55 -16.07 1.27 -2.81
C HIS A 55 -16.33 0.28 -3.94
N SER A 56 -17.42 0.47 -4.67
CA SER A 56 -17.68 -0.24 -5.92
C SER A 56 -17.10 0.55 -7.08
N VAL A 57 -16.16 -0.04 -7.82
CA VAL A 57 -15.51 0.59 -8.97
C VAL A 57 -15.85 -0.19 -10.23
N VAL A 58 -16.23 0.52 -11.30
CA VAL A 58 -16.56 -0.07 -12.60
C VAL A 58 -15.65 0.52 -13.67
N ILE A 59 -14.95 -0.36 -14.39
CA ILE A 59 -13.99 0.02 -15.43
C ILE A 59 -14.59 -0.35 -16.78
N PHE A 60 -14.95 0.67 -17.56
CA PHE A 60 -15.33 0.56 -18.97
C PHE A 60 -14.17 0.90 -19.92
N ASN A 61 -13.08 1.48 -19.39
CA ASN A 61 -11.88 1.73 -20.17
C ASN A 61 -11.19 0.40 -20.49
N GLU A 62 -11.18 0.01 -21.76
CA GLU A 62 -10.69 -1.29 -22.23
C GLU A 62 -9.24 -1.58 -21.84
N ASN A 63 -8.38 -0.56 -21.88
CA ASN A 63 -6.95 -0.72 -21.53
C ASN A 63 -6.79 -0.99 -20.03
N LEU A 64 -7.50 -0.24 -19.20
CA LEU A 64 -7.48 -0.42 -17.74
C LEU A 64 -8.18 -1.72 -17.33
N ALA A 65 -9.22 -2.13 -18.04
CA ALA A 65 -9.91 -3.39 -17.82
C ALA A 65 -8.97 -4.59 -18.07
N LYS A 66 -8.21 -4.59 -19.18
CA LYS A 66 -7.20 -5.62 -19.45
C LYS A 66 -6.11 -5.68 -18.37
N ILE A 67 -5.62 -4.52 -17.92
CA ILE A 67 -4.64 -4.44 -16.83
C ILE A 67 -5.24 -5.01 -15.54
N ALA A 68 -6.48 -4.62 -15.21
CA ALA A 68 -7.16 -5.11 -14.02
C ALA A 68 -7.35 -6.63 -14.05
N GLU A 69 -7.83 -7.17 -15.16
CA GLU A 69 -8.04 -8.61 -15.36
C GLU A 69 -6.74 -9.42 -15.26
N GLN A 70 -5.64 -8.90 -15.83
CA GLN A 70 -4.38 -9.64 -15.91
C GLN A 70 -3.55 -9.60 -14.61
N TYR A 71 -3.59 -8.49 -13.88
CA TYR A 71 -2.62 -8.23 -12.81
C TYR A 71 -3.25 -8.05 -11.44
N LEU A 72 -4.55 -7.76 -11.34
CA LEU A 72 -5.18 -7.57 -10.04
C LEU A 72 -5.74 -8.87 -9.49
N ARG A 73 -5.60 -9.03 -8.18
CA ARG A 73 -6.14 -10.13 -7.39
C ARG A 73 -6.61 -9.58 -6.05
N LYS A 74 -7.33 -10.38 -5.28
CA LYS A 74 -7.66 -10.06 -3.89
C LYS A 74 -6.40 -9.61 -3.15
N GLY A 75 -6.50 -8.51 -2.41
CA GLY A 75 -5.41 -7.93 -1.66
C GLY A 75 -4.52 -6.96 -2.44
N SER A 76 -4.58 -6.91 -3.78
CA SER A 76 -3.79 -5.95 -4.57
C SER A 76 -4.05 -4.52 -4.12
N LYS A 77 -2.98 -3.75 -3.90
CA LYS A 77 -3.04 -2.33 -3.59
C LYS A 77 -3.08 -1.54 -4.88
N VAL A 78 -4.03 -0.63 -5.00
CA VAL A 78 -4.26 0.15 -6.22
C VAL A 78 -4.52 1.62 -5.91
N TYR A 79 -4.05 2.48 -6.80
CA TYR A 79 -4.55 3.83 -7.00
C TYR A 79 -5.58 3.80 -8.13
N VAL A 80 -6.71 4.48 -7.93
CA VAL A 80 -7.79 4.59 -8.90
C VAL A 80 -8.27 6.02 -8.97
N GLU A 81 -8.37 6.56 -10.18
CA GLU A 81 -9.05 7.82 -10.48
C GLU A 81 -10.27 7.57 -11.38
N GLY A 82 -11.44 8.08 -10.98
CA GLY A 82 -12.67 7.97 -11.76
C GLY A 82 -13.66 9.10 -11.43
N GLN A 83 -14.94 8.85 -11.68
CA GLN A 83 -16.03 9.79 -11.38
C GLN A 83 -17.18 9.08 -10.67
N LEU A 84 -17.91 9.77 -9.79
CA LEU A 84 -19.11 9.19 -9.18
C LEU A 84 -20.25 9.13 -10.21
N GLN A 85 -20.91 7.97 -10.30
CA GLN A 85 -22.15 7.81 -11.02
C GLN A 85 -23.14 7.04 -10.18
N THR A 86 -24.36 7.56 -10.06
CA THR A 86 -25.47 6.86 -9.40
C THR A 86 -26.44 6.38 -10.46
N ARG A 87 -26.61 5.07 -10.58
CA ARG A 87 -27.60 4.47 -11.47
C ARG A 87 -28.84 4.03 -10.70
N LYS A 88 -29.98 4.19 -11.34
CA LYS A 88 -31.28 3.70 -10.88
C LYS A 88 -31.58 2.37 -11.58
N TRP A 89 -32.03 1.38 -10.82
CA TRP A 89 -32.45 0.08 -11.34
C TRP A 89 -33.64 -0.44 -10.53
N GLN A 90 -34.46 -1.31 -11.11
CA GLN A 90 -35.54 -1.97 -10.40
C GLN A 90 -35.10 -3.36 -9.96
N ASP A 91 -35.38 -3.71 -8.70
CA ASP A 91 -35.18 -5.06 -8.22
C ASP A 91 -36.29 -6.02 -8.70
N LYS A 92 -36.20 -7.28 -8.30
CA LYS A 92 -37.15 -8.33 -8.71
C LYS A 92 -38.57 -8.08 -8.20
N ASP A 93 -38.72 -7.29 -7.14
CA ASP A 93 -39.99 -6.94 -6.51
C ASP A 93 -40.57 -5.62 -7.10
N GLY A 94 -39.89 -5.05 -8.11
CA GLY A 94 -40.29 -3.81 -8.78
C GLY A 94 -39.93 -2.54 -8.00
N GLN A 95 -39.18 -2.64 -6.90
CA GLN A 95 -38.78 -1.47 -6.13
C GLN A 95 -37.60 -0.76 -6.79
N GLU A 96 -37.62 0.57 -6.76
CA GLU A 96 -36.55 1.39 -7.29
C GLU A 96 -35.35 1.42 -6.33
N ARG A 97 -34.18 1.05 -6.83
CA ARG A 97 -32.91 1.02 -6.09
C ARG A 97 -31.90 1.94 -6.76
N TYR A 98 -31.07 2.55 -5.94
CA TYR A 98 -29.98 3.42 -6.38
C TYR A 98 -28.66 2.77 -6.00
N THR A 99 -27.68 2.84 -6.91
CA THR A 99 -26.34 2.36 -6.64
C THR A 99 -25.34 3.39 -7.13
N THR A 100 -24.52 3.87 -6.22
CA THR A 100 -23.44 4.82 -6.51
C THR A 100 -22.14 4.06 -6.68
N GLU A 101 -21.48 4.29 -7.81
CA GLU A 101 -20.26 3.59 -8.21
C GLU A 101 -19.21 4.62 -8.67
N VAL A 102 -17.94 4.28 -8.53
CA VAL A 102 -16.83 5.02 -9.13
C VAL A 102 -16.59 4.44 -10.52
N VAL A 103 -16.77 5.26 -11.55
CA VAL A 103 -16.77 4.79 -12.94
C VAL A 103 -15.59 5.35 -13.71
N LEU A 104 -14.80 4.44 -14.28
CA LEU A 104 -13.75 4.75 -15.24
C LEU A 104 -14.32 4.55 -16.64
N GLN A 105 -14.81 5.64 -17.22
CA GLN A 105 -15.41 5.64 -18.56
C GLN A 105 -14.38 5.34 -19.65
N ARG A 106 -14.85 4.99 -20.84
CA ARG A 106 -14.01 4.82 -22.03
C ARG A 106 -13.10 6.03 -22.22
N PHE A 107 -11.82 5.78 -22.47
CA PHE A 107 -10.77 6.79 -22.66
C PHE A 107 -10.55 7.75 -21.47
N ARG A 108 -11.09 7.43 -20.29
CA ARG A 108 -10.97 8.24 -19.06
C ARG A 108 -10.56 7.37 -17.86
N GLY A 109 -10.18 8.05 -16.78
CA GLY A 109 -9.77 7.44 -15.52
C GLY A 109 -8.31 6.97 -15.52
N GLU A 110 -7.84 6.61 -14.34
CA GLU A 110 -6.48 6.11 -14.12
C GLU A 110 -6.53 4.90 -13.18
N LEU A 111 -5.67 3.91 -13.43
CA LEU A 111 -5.46 2.79 -12.54
C LEU A 111 -3.96 2.50 -12.47
N THR A 112 -3.42 2.52 -11.26
CA THR A 112 -2.01 2.24 -11.00
C THR A 112 -1.90 1.17 -9.92
N ILE A 113 -1.17 0.10 -10.23
CA ILE A 113 -0.90 -0.98 -9.28
C ILE A 113 0.24 -0.53 -8.36
N LEU A 114 0.00 -0.55 -7.05
CA LEU A 114 0.93 -0.08 -6.03
C LEU A 114 1.58 -1.22 -5.25
N ASP A 115 1.37 -2.47 -5.67
CA ASP A 115 2.06 -3.61 -5.10
C ASP A 115 3.57 -3.46 -5.29
N SER A 116 4.34 -3.67 -4.22
CA SER A 116 5.80 -3.72 -4.34
C SER A 116 6.17 -4.94 -5.18
N ARG A 117 6.88 -4.74 -6.31
CA ARG A 117 7.58 -5.82 -7.03
C ARG A 117 8.61 -6.41 -6.08
N GLY A 118 8.25 -7.47 -5.34
CA GLY A 118 9.17 -8.06 -4.37
C GLY A 118 8.55 -8.85 -3.22
N GLY A 119 7.23 -8.96 -3.12
CA GLY A 119 6.60 -9.94 -2.23
C GLY A 119 6.64 -11.34 -2.82
N GLY A 120 7.84 -11.84 -3.17
CA GLY A 120 8.02 -13.25 -3.46
C GLY A 120 7.61 -14.07 -2.24
N GLU A 121 6.96 -15.20 -2.49
CA GLU A 121 6.81 -16.32 -1.55
C GLU A 121 8.18 -16.69 -0.96
N GLY A 122 8.56 -15.99 0.10
CA GLY A 122 9.70 -16.29 0.96
C GLY A 122 9.18 -16.85 2.26
N GLY A 123 8.60 -18.03 2.19
CA GLY A 123 8.14 -18.82 3.33
C GLY A 123 8.78 -20.20 3.34
N ALA A 124 10.06 -20.31 2.99
CA ALA A 124 10.85 -21.48 3.31
C ALA A 124 11.08 -21.46 4.82
N ALA A 125 10.30 -22.25 5.55
CA ALA A 125 10.60 -22.60 6.91
C ALA A 125 12.03 -23.17 6.96
N ILE A 126 12.94 -22.47 7.62
CA ILE A 126 14.17 -23.10 8.10
C ILE A 126 13.73 -23.92 9.31
N GLU A 127 13.46 -25.21 9.08
CA GLU A 127 13.40 -26.21 10.14
C GLU A 127 14.83 -26.43 10.66
N ASP A 128 15.09 -25.81 11.80
CA ASP A 128 16.16 -26.17 12.73
C ASP A 128 15.72 -27.44 13.46
N ASP A 129 16.22 -28.61 13.05
CA ASP A 129 16.10 -29.83 13.85
C ASP A 129 17.39 -30.67 13.79
N SER A 130 18.26 -30.36 14.76
CA SER A 130 19.02 -31.29 15.59
C SER A 130 19.06 -32.78 15.16
N TYR A 131 20.25 -33.25 14.73
CA TYR A 131 20.69 -34.62 15.01
C TYR A 131 22.17 -34.64 15.44
N GLY A 132 22.39 -35.13 16.66
CA GLY A 132 23.70 -35.31 17.26
C GLY A 132 24.55 -36.38 16.57
N GLY A 133 25.86 -36.15 16.54
CA GLY A 133 26.87 -37.08 16.06
C GLY A 133 28.21 -36.81 16.75
N SER A 134 28.66 -37.80 17.50
CA SER A 134 29.80 -37.80 18.42
C SER A 134 31.18 -37.81 17.73
N ARG A 135 32.22 -37.42 18.50
CA ARG A 135 33.65 -37.81 18.45
C ARG A 135 34.65 -36.85 17.79
N GLY A 136 35.46 -36.22 18.66
CA GLY A 136 36.90 -36.46 18.74
C GLY A 136 37.83 -35.70 17.77
N GLY A 137 38.85 -35.05 18.32
CA GLY A 137 40.07 -34.72 17.58
C GLY A 137 40.60 -33.30 17.81
N ASP A 138 41.54 -33.20 18.75
CA ASP A 138 42.65 -32.24 18.77
C ASP A 138 43.26 -32.06 17.36
N PHE A 139 43.65 -30.83 16.99
CA PHE A 139 44.87 -30.48 16.24
C PHE A 139 44.78 -29.00 15.79
N GLY A 140 45.74 -28.21 16.27
CA GLY A 140 45.74 -26.76 16.14
C GLY A 140 45.92 -26.20 14.74
N ARG A 141 45.57 -24.91 14.61
CA ARG A 141 46.20 -24.01 13.65
C ARG A 141 46.17 -22.57 14.19
N ALA A 142 47.36 -22.03 14.33
CA ALA A 142 47.69 -20.73 14.90
C ALA A 142 47.12 -19.56 14.09
N SER A 143 46.67 -18.51 14.79
CA SER A 143 46.52 -17.16 14.27
C SER A 143 47.81 -16.37 14.57
N PRO A 144 48.48 -15.77 13.58
CA PRO A 144 49.49 -14.77 13.83
C PRO A 144 48.83 -13.38 13.71
N MET A 145 48.76 -12.64 14.81
CA MET A 145 48.69 -11.18 14.70
C MET A 145 49.53 -10.57 15.81
N GLU A 146 50.78 -10.30 15.44
CA GLU A 146 51.74 -9.55 16.24
C GLU A 146 51.22 -8.14 16.51
N ARG A 147 51.35 -7.77 17.78
CA ARG A 147 51.26 -6.42 18.31
C ARG A 147 52.68 -5.88 18.34
N THR A 148 52.94 -4.76 17.68
CA THR A 148 54.12 -3.92 17.96
C THR A 148 53.68 -2.48 18.23
N THR A 149 54.18 -2.00 19.35
CA THR A 149 53.94 -0.72 20.02
C THR A 149 55.11 0.24 19.81
N THR A 150 54.85 1.52 19.56
CA THR A 150 55.66 2.70 19.99
C THR A 150 54.79 3.96 19.74
N ALA A 151 54.16 4.60 20.73
CA ALA A 151 54.66 5.52 21.76
C ALA A 151 54.92 6.97 21.28
N SER A 152 54.43 7.95 22.07
CA SER A 152 54.46 9.44 21.99
C SER A 152 53.42 10.10 21.06
N ASP A 153 52.63 11.12 21.42
CA ASP A 153 52.78 12.19 22.41
C ASP A 153 51.42 12.90 22.75
N ARG A 154 51.22 13.18 24.06
CA ARG A 154 50.59 14.35 24.75
C ARG A 154 49.34 15.12 24.23
N ARG A 155 48.31 15.14 25.13
CA ARG A 155 47.49 16.25 25.72
C ARG A 155 45.96 16.37 25.41
N PRO A 156 45.13 16.91 26.36
CA PRO A 156 43.65 16.79 26.36
C PRO A 156 42.82 18.11 26.26
N ALA A 157 41.53 17.96 25.85
CA ALA A 157 40.31 18.80 26.04
C ALA A 157 40.23 20.20 25.36
N PRO A 158 39.04 20.86 25.15
CA PRO A 158 37.72 20.67 25.80
C PRO A 158 36.43 20.85 24.94
N SER A 159 35.30 20.65 25.64
CA SER A 159 33.90 21.10 25.46
C SER A 159 33.66 22.40 24.67
N GLY A 160 32.56 22.45 23.89
CA GLY A 160 31.95 23.67 23.38
C GLY A 160 30.56 23.43 22.78
N GLY A 161 29.52 24.02 23.37
CA GLY A 161 28.13 23.91 22.93
C GLY A 161 27.57 25.14 22.20
N SER A 162 26.32 24.96 21.77
CA SER A 162 25.25 25.95 21.55
C SER A 162 25.04 26.56 20.15
N LYS A 163 23.74 26.75 19.87
CA LYS A 163 23.08 27.79 19.05
C LYS A 163 22.86 27.52 17.55
N TYR A 164 21.78 26.80 17.22
CA TYR A 164 20.99 27.02 15.98
C TYR A 164 19.50 26.65 16.15
N ALA A 165 18.93 26.80 17.35
CA ALA A 165 17.53 26.41 17.64
C ALA A 165 16.57 27.59 17.86
N SER A 166 16.97 28.81 17.51
CA SER A 166 16.24 30.04 17.86
C SER A 166 15.74 30.87 16.68
N ASP A 167 15.98 30.45 15.42
CA ASP A 167 15.71 31.28 14.24
C ASP A 167 14.56 30.80 13.35
N LEU A 168 13.69 29.89 13.83
CA LEU A 168 12.61 29.29 13.00
C LEU A 168 11.18 29.53 13.52
N ASP A 169 10.99 30.27 14.61
CA ASP A 169 9.69 30.37 15.30
C ASP A 169 8.93 31.69 15.07
N ASP A 170 9.43 32.63 14.25
CA ASP A 170 8.92 34.02 14.28
C ASP A 170 8.52 34.65 12.92
N ASP A 171 8.21 33.86 11.88
CA ASP A 171 7.84 34.45 10.57
C ASP A 171 6.84 33.64 9.72
N ILE A 172 5.65 33.35 10.28
CA ILE A 172 4.49 32.90 9.49
C ILE A 172 3.41 33.98 9.53
N PRO A 173 3.32 34.88 8.52
CA PRO A 173 2.26 35.86 8.45
C PRO A 173 0.91 35.25 7.99
N PHE A 174 -0.18 35.74 8.61
CA PHE A 174 -1.58 35.39 8.36
C PHE A 174 -2.12 35.91 7.02
#